data_AF-A0A5D0SRW8-F1
#
_entry.id   AF-A0A5D0SRW8-F1
#
_cell.length_a   1.000
_cell.length_b   1.000
_cell.length_c   1.000
_cell.angle_alpha   90.00
_cell.angle_beta   90.00
_cell.angle_gamma   90.00
#
_symmetry.space_group_name_H-M   'P 1'
#
loop_
_entity.id
_entity.type
_entity.pdbx_description
1 polymer ?
#
loop_
_entity_poly.entity_id
_entity_poly.type
_entity_poly.pdbx_seq_one_letter_code
_entity_poly.pdbx_strand_id
1 'polypeptide(L)'
;MRHLWSFLAGLVVAPVTWVLVTLGQDGSSGTIGRWVEIGKFNTANLIEPAVYLAAGGILLGLLGTLRVSPAGPLLAGLLLVVPYIGMFVAPYEVRDRIPDGWKVFGDPLPLQVPVENGTLFLIGTMLIMATFSLQRWRRWSAPASAPAPAEPEKTAESDVTLTDWPPVASPERDTAAPITLAYPDSTPTEPLPRRTGGESPWSAPPRKPEDSPGIR
;
A
#
# COMPACT_ATOMS: atom_id res chain seq x y z
N MET A 1 -0.29 -19.32 15.93
CA MET A 1 -1.75 -19.34 15.66
C MET A 1 -2.23 -18.28 14.65
N ARG A 2 -1.68 -17.06 14.63
CA ARG A 2 -2.08 -15.99 13.68
C ARG A 2 -1.91 -16.31 12.17
N HIS A 3 -1.04 -17.25 11.81
CA HIS A 3 -0.89 -17.74 10.42
C HIS A 3 -1.98 -18.74 10.00
N LEU A 4 -2.52 -19.52 10.95
CA LEU A 4 -3.59 -20.49 10.70
C LEU A 4 -4.87 -19.78 10.25
N TRP A 5 -5.19 -18.65 10.90
CA TRP A 5 -6.34 -17.83 10.53
C TRP A 5 -6.23 -17.26 9.12
N SER A 6 -5.03 -16.80 8.72
CA SER A 6 -4.83 -16.32 7.35
C SER A 6 -4.92 -17.44 6.31
N PHE A 7 -4.42 -18.63 6.64
CA PHE A 7 -4.51 -19.79 5.76
C PHE A 7 -5.96 -20.22 5.57
N LEU A 8 -6.72 -20.33 6.67
CA LEU A 8 -8.14 -20.65 6.64
C LEU A 8 -8.94 -19.58 5.88
N ALA A 9 -8.60 -18.30 6.07
CA ALA A 9 -9.20 -17.23 5.29
C ALA A 9 -8.93 -17.40 3.79
N GLY A 10 -7.69 -17.70 3.38
CA GLY A 10 -7.38 -17.99 1.97
C GLY A 10 -8.14 -19.20 1.41
N LEU A 11 -8.27 -20.25 2.21
CA LEU A 11 -8.98 -21.48 1.85
C LEU A 11 -10.48 -21.24 1.60
N VAL A 12 -11.11 -20.36 2.39
CA VAL A 12 -12.53 -20.00 2.24
C VAL A 12 -12.74 -18.93 1.18
N VAL A 13 -11.83 -17.95 1.10
CA VAL A 13 -11.91 -16.84 0.15
C VAL A 13 -11.82 -17.33 -1.29
N ALA A 14 -10.91 -18.26 -1.60
CA ALA A 14 -10.73 -18.75 -2.96
C ALA A 14 -12.02 -19.30 -3.61
N PRO A 15 -12.75 -20.26 -3.02
CA PRO A 15 -14.00 -20.76 -3.61
C PRO A 15 -15.10 -19.69 -3.64
N VAL A 16 -15.17 -18.82 -2.62
CA VAL A 16 -16.14 -17.71 -2.61
C VAL A 16 -15.87 -16.73 -3.75
N THR A 17 -14.61 -16.34 -3.96
CA THR A 17 -14.18 -15.50 -5.07
C THR A 17 -14.52 -16.16 -6.40
N TRP A 18 -14.24 -17.46 -6.56
CA TRP A 18 -14.56 -18.18 -7.80
C TRP A 18 -16.05 -18.07 -8.12
N VAL A 19 -16.93 -18.35 -7.16
CA VAL A 19 -18.39 -18.24 -7.34
C VAL A 19 -18.80 -16.80 -7.71
N LEU A 20 -18.30 -15.80 -6.97
CA LEU A 20 -18.63 -14.38 -7.22
C LEU A 20 -18.17 -13.92 -8.61
N VAL A 21 -16.98 -14.32 -9.03
CA VAL A 21 -16.45 -14.03 -10.37
C VAL A 21 -17.31 -14.73 -11.43
N THR A 22 -17.69 -15.99 -11.20
CA THR A 22 -18.57 -16.74 -12.13
C THR A 22 -19.89 -16.00 -12.34
N LEU A 23 -20.60 -15.65 -11.26
CA LEU A 23 -21.88 -14.95 -11.31
C LEU A 23 -21.76 -13.59 -12.00
N GLY A 24 -20.71 -12.83 -11.66
CA GLY A 24 -20.46 -11.54 -12.25
C GLY A 24 -20.14 -11.59 -13.75
N GLN A 25 -19.32 -12.56 -14.17
CA GLN A 25 -18.95 -12.74 -15.58
C GLN A 25 -20.11 -13.29 -16.42
N ASP A 26 -20.78 -14.33 -15.92
CA ASP A 26 -21.92 -14.95 -16.60
C ASP A 26 -23.07 -13.95 -16.76
N GLY A 27 -23.47 -13.27 -15.68
CA GLY A 27 -24.52 -12.25 -15.72
C GLY A 27 -24.19 -11.06 -16.62
N SER A 28 -22.93 -10.61 -16.64
CA SER A 28 -22.49 -9.54 -17.56
C SER A 28 -22.57 -9.99 -19.02
N SER A 29 -22.03 -11.17 -19.32
CA SER A 29 -21.97 -11.69 -20.69
C SER A 29 -23.37 -12.00 -21.25
N GLY A 30 -24.24 -12.60 -20.44
CA GLY A 30 -25.63 -12.88 -20.81
C GLY A 30 -26.44 -11.60 -21.03
N THR A 31 -26.23 -10.57 -20.20
CA THR A 31 -26.88 -9.26 -20.38
C THR A 31 -26.45 -8.58 -21.67
N ILE A 32 -25.15 -8.53 -21.95
CA ILE A 32 -24.61 -7.92 -23.16
C ILE A 32 -25.06 -8.71 -24.40
N GLY A 33 -25.00 -10.04 -24.36
CA GLY A 33 -25.47 -10.90 -25.45
C GLY A 33 -26.93 -10.64 -25.79
N ARG A 34 -27.79 -10.51 -24.77
CA ARG A 34 -29.21 -10.18 -24.95
C ARG A 34 -29.44 -8.80 -25.56
N TRP A 35 -28.62 -7.80 -25.21
CA TRP A 35 -28.73 -6.47 -25.82
C TRP A 35 -28.40 -6.49 -27.30
N VAL A 36 -27.38 -7.27 -27.69
CA VAL A 36 -27.00 -7.45 -29.10
C VAL A 36 -28.12 -8.16 -29.86
N GLU A 37 -28.71 -9.21 -29.27
CA GLU A 37 -29.79 -9.97 -29.89
C GLU A 37 -31.07 -9.14 -30.10
N ILE A 38 -31.46 -8.35 -29.08
CA ILE A 38 -32.72 -7.59 -29.10
C ILE A 38 -32.52 -6.17 -29.68
N GLY A 39 -31.28 -5.72 -29.86
CA GLY A 39 -30.94 -4.37 -30.32
C GLY A 39 -31.30 -3.26 -29.32
N LYS A 40 -31.44 -3.58 -28.03
CA LYS A 40 -31.82 -2.64 -26.97
C LYS A 40 -30.91 -2.80 -25.76
N PHE A 41 -30.45 -1.68 -25.21
CA PHE A 41 -29.63 -1.67 -23.99
C PHE A 41 -30.45 -1.23 -22.77
N ASN A 42 -30.19 -1.86 -21.63
CA ASN A 42 -30.67 -1.40 -20.32
C ASN A 42 -29.60 -1.65 -19.26
N THR A 43 -28.82 -0.62 -18.95
CA THR A 43 -27.68 -0.69 -18.01
C THR A 43 -28.08 -1.13 -16.60
N ALA A 44 -29.35 -0.97 -16.20
CA ALA A 44 -29.81 -1.47 -14.90
C ALA A 44 -29.59 -2.99 -14.75
N ASN A 45 -29.64 -3.73 -15.85
CA ASN A 45 -29.38 -5.18 -15.86
C ASN A 45 -27.91 -5.53 -15.57
N LEU A 46 -26.97 -4.58 -15.64
CA LEU A 46 -25.57 -4.79 -15.26
C LEU A 46 -25.29 -4.54 -13.78
N ILE A 47 -26.24 -3.98 -13.02
CA ILE A 47 -26.04 -3.69 -11.59
C ILE A 47 -25.83 -4.99 -10.83
N GLU A 48 -26.67 -6.00 -11.08
CA GLU A 48 -26.59 -7.31 -10.44
C GLU A 48 -25.21 -7.99 -10.63
N PRO A 49 -24.71 -8.20 -11.86
CA PRO A 49 -23.37 -8.77 -12.03
C PRO A 49 -22.26 -7.88 -11.49
N ALA A 50 -22.40 -6.56 -11.55
CA ALA A 50 -21.42 -5.64 -10.98
C ALA A 50 -21.30 -5.76 -9.45
N VAL A 51 -22.40 -6.02 -8.74
CA VAL A 51 -22.38 -6.24 -7.28
C VAL A 51 -21.57 -7.49 -6.93
N TYR A 52 -21.71 -8.59 -7.66
CA TYR A 52 -20.92 -9.79 -7.42
C TYR A 52 -19.43 -9.55 -7.65
N LEU A 53 -19.06 -8.86 -8.74
CA LEU A 53 -17.66 -8.50 -9.02
C LEU A 53 -17.09 -7.53 -7.97
N ALA A 54 -17.88 -6.55 -7.55
CA ALA A 54 -17.48 -5.61 -6.51
C ALA A 54 -17.23 -6.33 -5.17
N ALA A 55 -18.14 -7.21 -4.76
CA ALA A 55 -17.99 -8.03 -3.57
C ALA A 55 -16.74 -8.92 -3.65
N GLY A 56 -16.52 -9.58 -4.79
CA GLY A 56 -15.33 -10.39 -5.04
C GLY A 56 -14.03 -9.56 -4.96
N GLY A 57 -14.01 -8.39 -5.61
CA GLY A 57 -12.88 -7.47 -5.58
C GLY A 57 -12.56 -6.93 -4.19
N ILE A 58 -13.59 -6.58 -3.39
CA ILE A 58 -13.41 -6.17 -2.00
C ILE A 58 -12.81 -7.31 -1.17
N LEU A 59 -13.35 -8.51 -1.30
CA LEU A 59 -12.89 -9.69 -0.56
C LEU A 59 -11.44 -10.05 -0.89
N LEU A 60 -11.06 -9.96 -2.17
CA LEU A 60 -9.69 -10.12 -2.64
C LEU A 60 -8.76 -8.98 -2.18
N GLY A 61 -9.22 -7.73 -2.24
CA GLY A 61 -8.48 -6.56 -1.79
C GLY A 61 -8.21 -6.60 -0.29
N LEU A 62 -9.20 -7.00 0.50
CA LEU A 62 -9.02 -7.28 1.93
C LEU A 62 -7.97 -8.36 2.11
N LEU A 63 -8.12 -9.53 1.47
CA LEU A 63 -7.16 -10.62 1.59
C LEU A 63 -5.72 -10.15 1.25
N GLY A 64 -5.53 -9.44 0.15
CA GLY A 64 -4.23 -8.93 -0.28
C GLY A 64 -3.63 -7.83 0.64
N THR A 65 -4.48 -7.04 1.31
CA THR A 65 -4.02 -5.96 2.21
C THR A 65 -3.76 -6.42 3.65
N LEU A 66 -4.20 -7.62 4.05
CA LEU A 66 -3.89 -8.18 5.37
C LEU A 66 -2.37 -8.32 5.58
N ARG A 67 -1.80 -7.40 6.38
CA ARG A 67 -0.36 -7.29 6.64
C ARG A 67 0.20 -8.38 7.57
N VAL A 68 -0.66 -9.14 8.24
CA VAL A 68 -0.25 -10.03 9.34
C VAL A 68 0.35 -11.35 8.85
N SER A 69 -0.06 -11.87 7.68
CA SER A 69 0.48 -13.14 7.16
C SER A 69 0.25 -13.31 5.64
N PRO A 70 1.28 -13.58 4.83
CA PRO A 70 1.17 -13.80 3.38
C PRO A 70 0.55 -15.16 2.98
N ALA A 71 0.38 -16.08 3.93
CA ALA A 71 -0.08 -17.44 3.64
C ALA A 71 -1.48 -17.49 3.02
N GLY A 72 -2.38 -16.59 3.44
CA GLY A 72 -3.75 -16.53 2.91
C GLY A 72 -3.82 -16.14 1.42
N PRO A 73 -3.28 -14.97 1.03
CA PRO A 73 -3.17 -14.56 -0.37
C PRO A 73 -2.44 -15.57 -1.25
N LEU A 74 -1.37 -16.18 -0.74
CA LEU A 74 -0.59 -17.18 -1.48
C LEU A 74 -1.42 -18.44 -1.72
N LEU A 75 -2.06 -18.98 -0.68
CA LEU A 75 -2.92 -20.16 -0.81
C LEU A 75 -4.08 -19.88 -1.76
N ALA A 76 -4.76 -18.75 -1.59
CA ALA A 76 -5.86 -18.37 -2.47
C ALA A 76 -5.39 -18.21 -3.92
N GLY A 77 -4.25 -17.55 -4.13
CA GLY A 77 -3.66 -17.40 -5.45
C GLY A 77 -3.32 -18.75 -6.09
N LEU A 78 -2.73 -19.68 -5.35
CA LEU A 78 -2.48 -21.04 -5.83
C LEU A 78 -3.77 -21.78 -6.18
N LEU A 79 -4.78 -21.74 -5.30
CA LEU A 79 -6.08 -22.39 -5.54
C LEU A 79 -6.78 -21.87 -6.80
N LEU A 80 -6.60 -20.59 -7.13
CA LEU A 80 -7.19 -19.98 -8.33
C LEU A 80 -6.38 -20.26 -9.61
N VAL A 81 -5.05 -20.40 -9.50
CA VAL A 81 -4.15 -20.69 -10.65
C VAL A 81 -4.18 -22.16 -11.05
N VAL A 82 -4.23 -23.07 -10.08
CA VAL A 82 -4.07 -24.52 -10.31
C VAL A 82 -5.09 -25.10 -11.31
N PRO A 83 -6.40 -24.78 -11.26
CA PRO A 83 -7.36 -25.29 -12.23
C PRO A 83 -6.97 -24.91 -13.67
N TYR A 84 -6.51 -23.68 -13.89
CA TYR A 84 -6.11 -23.23 -15.22
C TYR A 84 -4.84 -23.92 -15.71
N ILE A 85 -3.82 -24.06 -14.86
CA ILE A 85 -2.60 -24.81 -15.23
C ILE A 85 -2.93 -26.27 -15.51
N GLY A 86 -3.83 -26.87 -14.73
CA GLY A 86 -4.29 -28.24 -14.92
C GLY A 86 -4.86 -28.47 -16.32
N MET A 87 -5.54 -27.48 -16.90
CA MET A 87 -6.08 -27.59 -18.26
C MET A 87 -5.01 -27.83 -19.33
N PHE A 88 -3.75 -27.44 -19.10
CA PHE A 88 -2.65 -27.71 -20.03
C PHE A 88 -2.10 -29.14 -19.92
N VAL A 89 -2.27 -29.78 -18.76
CA VAL A 89 -1.73 -31.12 -18.48
C VAL A 89 -2.79 -32.19 -18.74
N ALA A 90 -4.01 -31.98 -18.23
CA ALA A 90 -5.12 -32.92 -18.30
C ALA A 90 -6.45 -32.15 -18.45
N PRO A 91 -6.75 -31.59 -19.64
CA PRO A 91 -7.90 -30.71 -19.85
C PRO A 91 -9.24 -31.35 -19.49
N TYR A 92 -9.46 -32.61 -19.91
CA TYR A 92 -10.73 -33.29 -19.67
C TYR A 92 -10.89 -33.71 -18.20
N GLU A 93 -9.84 -34.22 -17.55
CA GLU A 93 -9.91 -34.60 -16.12
C GLU A 93 -10.20 -33.40 -15.21
N VAL A 94 -9.61 -32.24 -15.53
CA VAL A 94 -9.83 -31.00 -14.78
C VAL A 94 -11.25 -30.49 -15.02
N ARG A 95 -11.71 -30.50 -16.27
CA ARG A 95 -13.07 -30.11 -16.62
C ARG A 95 -14.10 -30.99 -15.91
N ASP A 96 -13.95 -32.30 -15.96
CA ASP A 96 -14.88 -33.28 -15.36
C ASP A 96 -14.92 -33.20 -13.83
N ARG A 97 -13.85 -32.68 -13.20
CA ARG A 97 -13.79 -32.45 -11.76
C ARG A 97 -14.50 -31.17 -11.32
N ILE A 98 -14.74 -30.23 -12.23
CA ILE A 98 -15.53 -29.03 -11.94
C ILE A 98 -17.01 -29.39 -12.06
N PRO A 99 -17.81 -29.23 -10.99
CA PRO A 99 -19.22 -29.57 -11.03
C PRO A 99 -19.95 -28.75 -12.09
N ASP A 100 -20.63 -29.45 -13.00
CA ASP A 100 -21.53 -28.86 -13.97
C ASP A 100 -22.98 -28.86 -13.48
N GLY A 101 -23.74 -27.83 -13.88
CA GLY A 101 -25.18 -27.76 -13.61
C GLY A 101 -25.57 -27.30 -12.21
N TRP A 102 -24.63 -26.81 -11.40
CA TRP A 102 -24.97 -26.14 -10.15
C TRP A 102 -25.83 -24.91 -10.41
N LYS A 103 -26.73 -24.60 -9.47
CA LYS A 103 -27.59 -23.43 -9.54
C LYS A 103 -27.46 -22.60 -8.28
N VAL A 104 -27.45 -21.28 -8.44
CA VAL A 104 -27.47 -20.31 -7.35
C VAL A 104 -28.66 -19.40 -7.60
N PHE A 105 -29.56 -19.30 -6.63
CA PHE A 105 -30.83 -18.56 -6.75
C PHE A 105 -31.72 -18.96 -7.95
N GLY A 106 -31.54 -20.17 -8.49
CA GLY A 106 -32.29 -20.68 -9.63
C GLY A 106 -31.57 -20.52 -10.97
N ASP A 107 -30.53 -19.69 -11.02
CA ASP A 107 -29.72 -19.46 -12.21
C ASP A 107 -28.57 -20.46 -12.32
N PRO A 108 -28.20 -20.89 -13.54
CA PRO A 108 -27.07 -21.77 -13.74
C PRO A 108 -25.78 -21.08 -13.26
N LEU A 109 -24.92 -21.84 -12.58
CA LEU A 109 -23.61 -21.40 -12.14
C LEU A 109 -22.53 -22.13 -12.94
N PRO A 110 -22.15 -21.63 -14.13
CA PRO A 110 -21.16 -22.29 -14.97
C PRO A 110 -19.73 -22.04 -14.45
N LEU A 111 -19.34 -22.76 -13.39
CA LEU A 111 -18.04 -22.62 -12.72
C LEU A 111 -16.83 -22.82 -13.64
N GLN A 112 -17.03 -23.45 -14.80
CA GLN A 112 -16.01 -23.64 -15.83
C GLN A 112 -15.61 -22.32 -16.51
N VAL A 113 -16.53 -21.36 -16.64
CA VAL A 113 -16.33 -20.15 -17.46
C VAL A 113 -15.13 -19.31 -17.00
N PRO A 114 -14.93 -19.02 -15.70
CA PRO A 114 -13.74 -18.27 -15.26
C PRO A 114 -12.42 -19.00 -15.45
N VAL A 115 -12.44 -20.34 -15.47
CA VAL A 115 -11.26 -21.16 -15.77
C VAL A 115 -10.97 -21.05 -17.26
N GLU A 116 -11.95 -21.32 -18.12
CA GLU A 116 -11.78 -21.30 -19.59
C GLU A 116 -11.31 -19.93 -20.10
N ASN A 117 -11.85 -18.85 -19.54
CA ASN A 117 -11.46 -17.48 -19.90
C ASN A 117 -10.13 -17.02 -19.27
N GLY A 118 -9.54 -17.82 -18.38
CA GLY A 118 -8.27 -17.51 -17.71
C GLY A 118 -8.35 -16.39 -16.65
N THR A 119 -9.54 -15.98 -16.23
CA THR A 119 -9.68 -14.89 -15.25
C THR A 119 -9.21 -15.31 -13.86
N LEU A 120 -9.47 -16.57 -13.46
CA LEU A 120 -8.93 -17.10 -12.21
C LEU A 120 -7.40 -17.15 -12.22
N PHE A 121 -6.79 -17.46 -13.36
CA PHE A 121 -5.34 -17.45 -13.52
C PHE A 121 -4.77 -16.04 -13.31
N LEU A 122 -5.38 -15.02 -13.93
CA LEU A 122 -4.94 -13.64 -13.78
C LEU A 122 -5.09 -13.15 -12.34
N ILE A 123 -6.24 -13.38 -11.72
CA ILE A 123 -6.50 -13.00 -10.31
C ILE A 123 -5.51 -13.72 -9.38
N GLY A 124 -5.35 -15.03 -9.57
CA GLY A 124 -4.48 -15.83 -8.71
C GLY A 124 -3.01 -15.46 -8.85
N THR A 125 -2.54 -15.19 -10.08
CA THR A 125 -1.19 -14.67 -10.32
C THR A 125 -0.99 -13.31 -9.67
N MET A 126 -2.00 -12.43 -9.75
CA MET A 126 -1.95 -11.11 -9.10
C MET A 126 -1.84 -11.23 -7.57
N LEU A 127 -2.57 -12.17 -6.94
CA LEU A 127 -2.47 -12.46 -5.51
C LEU A 127 -1.08 -13.01 -5.12
N ILE A 128 -0.52 -13.90 -5.93
CA ILE A 128 0.83 -14.42 -5.73
C ILE A 128 1.85 -13.27 -5.83
N MET A 129 1.77 -12.44 -6.86
CA MET A 129 2.64 -11.27 -7.02
C MET A 129 2.49 -10.26 -5.87
N ALA A 130 1.26 -10.00 -5.41
CA ALA A 130 1.01 -9.14 -4.26
C ALA A 130 1.69 -9.68 -2.99
N THR A 131 1.82 -11.00 -2.87
CA THR A 131 2.49 -11.65 -1.74
C THR A 131 4.00 -11.39 -1.72
N PHE A 132 4.64 -11.41 -2.89
CA PHE A 132 6.08 -11.21 -3.04
C PHE A 132 6.49 -9.73 -3.24
N SER A 133 5.55 -8.80 -3.28
CA SER A 133 5.84 -7.38 -3.48
C SER A 133 6.71 -6.80 -2.34
N LEU A 134 7.96 -6.47 -2.68
CA LEU A 134 9.01 -5.91 -1.81
C LEU A 134 8.57 -4.67 -1.01
N GLN A 135 7.56 -3.93 -1.50
CA GLN A 135 7.05 -2.70 -0.88
C GLN A 135 6.39 -2.96 0.49
N ARG A 136 5.85 -4.17 0.70
CA ARG A 136 5.31 -4.63 2.00
C ARG A 136 6.41 -4.76 3.06
N TRP A 137 7.60 -5.20 2.65
CA TRP A 137 8.74 -5.44 3.53
C TRP A 137 9.56 -4.16 3.77
N ARG A 138 9.66 -3.27 2.78
CA ARG A 138 10.43 -2.01 2.89
C ARG A 138 9.84 -0.99 3.87
N ARG A 139 8.54 -1.01 4.14
CA ARG A 139 7.90 -0.09 5.13
C ARG A 139 8.20 -0.45 6.58
N TRP A 140 8.70 -1.65 6.87
CA TRP A 140 9.13 -2.03 8.22
C TRP A 140 10.58 -1.59 8.51
N SER A 141 11.41 -1.49 7.46
CA SER A 141 12.83 -1.14 7.57
C SER A 141 13.11 0.35 7.66
N ALA A 142 12.11 1.21 7.50
CA ALA A 142 12.24 2.63 7.80
C ALA A 142 11.77 2.86 9.24
N PRO A 143 12.66 2.88 10.24
CA PRO A 143 12.30 3.57 11.47
C PRO A 143 11.89 4.97 11.06
N ALA A 144 10.66 5.36 11.39
CA ALA A 144 10.34 6.77 11.45
C ALA A 144 11.43 7.36 12.36
N SER A 145 12.29 8.24 11.85
CA SER A 145 13.08 9.10 12.72
C SER A 145 12.09 9.70 13.69
N ALA A 146 12.17 9.27 14.94
CA ALA A 146 11.43 9.90 16.01
C ALA A 146 11.76 11.41 15.93
N PRO A 147 10.77 12.31 16.11
CA PRO A 147 11.12 13.68 16.42
C PRO A 147 12.04 13.61 17.64
N ALA A 148 13.23 14.19 17.53
CA ALA A 148 14.14 14.29 18.66
C ALA A 148 13.35 14.82 19.87
N PRO A 149 13.47 14.22 21.07
CA PRO A 149 12.86 14.78 22.26
C PRO A 149 13.32 16.23 22.40
N ALA A 150 12.38 17.18 22.40
CA ALA A 150 12.67 18.48 22.96
C ALA A 150 13.08 18.24 24.43
N GLU A 151 14.32 18.58 24.78
CA GLU A 151 14.75 18.58 26.17
C GLU A 151 13.75 19.41 26.99
N PRO A 152 13.22 18.88 28.11
CA PRO A 152 12.44 19.70 29.00
C PRO A 152 13.38 20.77 29.57
N GLU A 153 13.10 22.02 29.22
CA GLU A 153 13.64 23.20 29.88
C GLU A 153 13.36 23.05 31.38
N LYS A 154 14.38 22.65 32.14
CA LYS A 154 14.26 22.39 33.56
C LYS A 154 14.23 23.73 34.27
N THR A 155 13.02 24.22 34.53
CA THR A 155 12.71 25.30 35.45
C THR A 155 13.55 25.14 36.73
N ALA A 156 14.25 26.21 37.09
CA ALA A 156 15.06 26.30 38.29
C ALA A 156 14.20 26.03 39.53
N GLU A 157 14.48 24.92 40.22
CA GLU A 157 14.01 24.68 41.58
C GLU A 157 15.24 24.72 42.48
N SER A 158 15.37 25.86 43.16
CA SER A 158 16.36 26.16 44.17
C SER A 158 16.15 25.27 45.40
N ASP A 159 17.11 24.38 45.69
CA ASP A 159 17.31 23.88 47.05
C ASP A 159 18.81 23.84 47.34
N VAL A 160 19.27 24.93 47.94
CA VAL A 160 20.66 25.13 48.36
C VAL A 160 20.79 24.52 49.76
N THR A 161 21.43 23.36 49.87
CA THR A 161 21.88 22.84 51.16
C THR A 161 23.29 23.36 51.48
N LEU A 162 23.36 24.12 52.57
CA LEU A 162 24.46 24.98 52.99
C LEU A 162 25.53 24.21 53.77
N THR A 163 26.25 23.24 53.17
CA THR A 163 27.36 22.59 53.91
C THR A 163 28.50 21.93 53.13
N ASP A 164 28.60 22.03 51.80
CA ASP A 164 29.71 21.37 51.09
C ASP A 164 30.61 22.40 50.39
N TRP A 165 31.60 22.91 51.12
CA TRP A 165 32.67 23.74 50.56
C TRP A 165 34.04 23.09 50.83
N PRO A 166 34.78 22.63 49.81
CA PRO A 166 36.12 22.09 50.00
C PRO A 166 37.14 23.22 50.29
N PRO A 167 38.24 22.94 51.02
CA PRO A 167 39.12 23.97 51.57
C PRO A 167 39.92 24.69 50.49
N VAL A 168 39.99 26.01 50.60
CA VAL A 168 40.80 26.89 49.75
C VAL A 168 42.24 26.87 50.25
N ALA A 169 43.16 26.37 49.43
CA ALA A 169 44.59 26.67 49.56
C ALA A 169 45.04 27.45 48.32
N SER A 170 45.23 28.76 48.50
CA SER A 170 45.97 29.69 47.63
C SER A 170 47.04 30.33 48.53
N PRO A 171 48.28 30.66 48.08
CA PRO A 171 48.57 31.57 46.94
C PRO A 171 49.73 31.03 46.05
N GLU A 172 50.03 31.50 44.83
CA GLU A 172 50.69 32.76 44.43
C GLU A 172 50.76 32.73 42.88
N ARG A 173 50.07 33.63 42.16
CA ARG A 173 50.54 34.88 41.53
C ARG A 173 51.52 34.72 40.34
N ASP A 174 51.02 35.22 39.20
CA ASP A 174 51.69 35.71 37.96
C ASP A 174 52.22 34.73 36.90
N THR A 175 51.72 34.97 35.67
CA THR A 175 52.22 34.58 34.33
C THR A 175 51.50 33.43 33.63
N ALA A 176 50.49 33.75 32.80
CA ALA A 176 50.29 33.15 31.47
C ALA A 176 49.12 33.80 30.72
N ALA A 177 49.32 34.05 29.43
CA ALA A 177 48.39 34.64 28.47
C ALA A 177 47.03 33.91 28.35
N PRO A 178 45.95 34.56 27.87
CA PRO A 178 44.68 33.89 27.61
C PRO A 178 44.84 32.79 26.55
N ILE A 179 44.37 31.58 26.88
CA ILE A 179 44.36 30.42 26.00
C ILE A 179 43.41 30.71 24.84
N THR A 180 43.95 30.86 23.63
CA THR A 180 43.22 31.04 22.39
C THR A 180 42.71 29.68 21.86
N LEU A 181 41.43 29.63 21.47
CA LEU A 181 40.85 28.50 20.74
C LEU A 181 41.48 28.46 19.33
N ALA A 182 42.36 27.50 19.07
CA ALA A 182 42.96 27.30 17.76
C ALA A 182 41.95 26.68 16.78
N TYR A 183 41.60 27.44 15.74
CA TYR A 183 40.90 26.98 14.53
C TYR A 183 41.96 26.68 13.45
N PRO A 184 41.85 25.61 12.65
CA PRO A 184 42.79 25.39 11.55
C PRO A 184 42.59 26.41 10.43
N ASP A 185 43.68 27.09 10.07
CA ASP A 185 43.75 28.03 8.95
C ASP A 185 43.63 27.31 7.60
N SER A 186 42.61 27.71 6.83
CA SER A 186 42.70 27.76 5.37
C SER A 186 41.85 28.93 4.90
N THR A 187 42.51 30.01 4.48
CA THR A 187 41.89 31.17 3.82
C THR A 187 41.60 30.86 2.35
N PRO A 188 40.37 31.10 1.87
CA PRO A 188 40.18 31.50 0.48
C PRO A 188 39.98 33.01 0.41
N THR A 189 40.93 33.68 -0.23
CA THR A 189 40.83 35.07 -0.68
C THR A 189 39.90 35.13 -1.90
N GLU A 190 38.59 35.35 -1.71
CA GLU A 190 37.71 35.87 -2.77
C GLU A 190 36.41 36.43 -2.17
N PRO A 191 36.02 37.70 -2.41
CA PRO A 191 34.72 38.17 -2.00
C PRO A 191 33.64 37.51 -2.86
N LEU A 192 32.80 36.67 -2.23
CA LEU A 192 31.62 36.09 -2.88
C LEU A 192 30.79 37.21 -3.54
N PRO A 193 30.32 37.04 -4.80
CA PRO A 193 29.56 38.07 -5.49
C PRO A 193 28.29 38.38 -4.70
N ARG A 194 28.16 39.64 -4.27
CA ARG A 194 26.95 40.19 -3.66
C ARG A 194 25.79 39.91 -4.61
N ARG A 195 24.90 38.98 -4.23
CA ARG A 195 23.73 38.59 -5.02
C ARG A 195 22.75 39.77 -5.08
N THR A 196 22.98 40.67 -6.02
CA THR A 196 22.00 41.64 -6.50
C THR A 196 20.91 40.88 -7.24
N GLY A 197 19.65 41.07 -6.84
CA GLY A 197 18.46 40.76 -7.64
C GLY A 197 18.25 39.29 -7.99
N GLY A 198 17.37 38.63 -7.23
CA GLY A 198 16.89 37.31 -7.61
C GLY A 198 15.68 36.93 -6.78
N GLU A 199 14.50 37.25 -7.30
CA GLU A 199 13.23 36.72 -6.81
C GLU A 199 13.36 35.19 -6.69
N SER A 200 13.29 34.70 -5.46
CA SER A 200 13.20 33.26 -5.24
C SER A 200 11.84 32.79 -5.75
N PRO A 201 11.78 31.70 -6.55
CA PRO A 201 10.51 31.17 -7.06
C PRO A 201 9.61 30.60 -5.95
N TRP A 202 10.08 30.59 -4.71
CA TRP A 202 9.39 30.05 -3.55
C TRP A 202 8.86 31.12 -2.59
N SER A 203 9.06 32.41 -2.87
CA SER A 203 8.60 33.50 -2.00
C SER A 203 7.29 34.17 -2.46
N ALA A 204 6.67 33.72 -3.55
CA ALA A 204 5.44 34.32 -4.04
C ALA A 204 4.21 33.71 -3.34
N PRO A 205 3.33 34.52 -2.71
CA PRO A 205 2.04 34.03 -2.23
C PRO A 205 1.14 33.64 -3.42
N PRO A 206 0.18 32.71 -3.23
CA PRO A 206 -0.68 32.23 -4.31
C PRO A 206 -1.49 33.37 -4.93
N ARG A 207 -1.37 33.55 -6.26
CA ARG A 207 -2.13 34.55 -7.01
C ARG A 207 -3.61 34.16 -7.06
N LYS A 208 -4.49 35.12 -6.76
CA LYS A 208 -5.96 35.00 -6.93
C LYS A 208 -6.29 34.96 -8.43
N PRO A 209 -7.28 34.17 -8.88
CA PRO A 209 -7.58 33.99 -10.30
C PRO A 209 -8.52 35.10 -10.80
N GLU A 210 -8.07 36.34 -10.81
CA GLU A 210 -8.73 37.43 -11.53
C GLU A 210 -7.65 38.37 -12.06
N ASP A 211 -7.10 38.02 -13.24
CA ASP A 211 -6.55 38.95 -14.24
C ASP A 211 -5.97 38.12 -15.40
N SER A 212 -6.86 37.64 -16.28
CA SER A 212 -6.48 37.28 -17.65
C SER A 212 -6.56 38.54 -18.50
N PRO A 213 -5.45 39.08 -19.03
CA PRO A 213 -5.54 40.08 -20.08
C PRO A 213 -5.99 39.38 -21.36
N GLY A 214 -7.13 39.84 -21.89
CA GLY A 214 -7.77 39.30 -23.07
C GLY A 214 -6.84 39.24 -24.27
N ILE A 215 -6.94 38.13 -25.00
CA ILE A 215 -6.45 37.99 -26.36
C ILE A 215 -7.31 38.89 -27.25
N ARG A 216 -6.67 39.90 -27.85
CA ARG A 216 -7.13 40.53 -29.08
C ARG A 216 -5.93 40.80 -29.98
#